data_AF-A0A061M517-F1
#
_entry.id   AF-A0A061M517-F1
#
_cell.length_a   1.000
_cell.length_b   1.000
_cell.length_c   1.000
_cell.angle_alpha   90.00
_cell.angle_beta   90.00
_cell.angle_gamma   90.00
#
_symmetry.space_group_name_H-M   'P 1'
#
loop_
_entity.id
_entity.type
_entity.pdbx_description
1 polymer ?
#
loop_
_entity_poly.entity_id
_entity_poly.type
_entity_poly.pdbx_seq_one_letter_code
_entity_poly.pdbx_strand_id
1 'polypeptide(L)'
;MARQSAQHTDPGGIFYRGIGPTEARRTLEQIAEDFDVGARDRVIIVDYHSCLGPYGCGELQTEEVSGLDGHERAVRIFGPSATSPILGTSAATSLYGTQDDFWEGALGDRHTYICLEYGTYSPEVLAEGRRKEQWLFVHRPQDGDSELTRAIRNATKNNSYPQRMDWKEMVAWRSHMVHRQALEAFTT
;
A
#
# COMPACT_ATOMS: atom_id res chain seq x y z
N MET A 1 9.63 -3.93 18.87
CA MET A 1 8.40 -4.01 18.06
C MET A 1 7.71 -2.66 18.10
N ALA A 2 7.73 -1.95 16.96
CA ALA A 2 6.95 -0.76 16.57
C ALA A 2 7.51 -0.31 15.19
N ARG A 3 7.65 -1.26 14.25
CA ARG A 3 8.32 -1.01 12.96
C ARG A 3 7.34 -0.98 11.78
N GLN A 4 6.15 -1.57 11.93
CA GLN A 4 5.19 -1.76 10.84
C GLN A 4 3.71 -1.74 11.28
N SER A 5 3.38 -1.69 12.59
CA SER A 5 1.99 -1.76 13.07
C SER A 5 1.52 -0.43 13.63
N ALA A 6 0.25 -0.13 13.40
CA ALA A 6 -0.35 1.14 13.75
C ALA A 6 -0.97 1.14 15.16
N GLN A 7 -1.02 2.32 15.79
CA GLN A 7 -1.31 2.53 17.22
C GLN A 7 -2.27 3.70 17.47
N HIS A 8 -2.87 3.75 18.66
CA HIS A 8 -3.84 4.78 19.09
C HIS A 8 -3.45 5.53 20.37
N THR A 9 -2.31 5.20 20.97
CA THR A 9 -1.93 5.65 22.31
C THR A 9 -1.15 6.96 22.31
N ASP A 10 -0.44 7.28 21.23
CA ASP A 10 0.41 8.47 21.15
C ASP A 10 0.14 9.24 19.84
N PRO A 11 -0.55 10.39 19.89
CA PRO A 11 -0.77 11.23 18.71
C PRO A 11 0.51 11.71 18.01
N GLY A 12 1.63 11.76 18.74
CA GLY A 12 2.95 12.08 18.21
C GLY A 12 3.78 10.86 17.82
N GLY A 13 3.22 9.65 17.91
CA GLY A 13 3.91 8.41 17.60
C GLY A 13 3.86 8.04 16.12
N ILE A 14 4.89 7.37 15.62
CA ILE A 14 4.88 6.79 14.27
C ILE A 14 3.71 5.78 14.18
N PHE A 15 3.03 5.78 13.04
CA PHE A 15 1.85 4.94 12.76
C PHE A 15 0.64 5.24 13.67
N TYR A 16 0.51 6.47 14.17
CA TYR A 16 -0.73 6.89 14.82
C TYR A 16 -1.91 6.87 13.84
N ARG A 17 -2.99 6.16 14.19
CA ARG A 17 -4.16 5.98 13.30
C ARG A 17 -5.14 7.15 13.28
N GLY A 18 -4.95 8.14 14.15
CA GLY A 18 -5.92 9.23 14.32
C GLY A 18 -7.14 8.85 15.16
N ILE A 19 -8.11 9.76 15.19
CA ILE A 19 -9.37 9.66 15.96
C ILE A 19 -10.62 9.64 15.05
N GLY A 20 -10.43 9.56 13.74
CA GLY A 20 -11.50 9.63 12.75
C GLY A 20 -11.00 9.31 11.35
N PRO A 21 -11.90 9.29 10.35
CA PRO A 21 -11.54 8.95 8.98
C PRO A 21 -10.57 10.00 8.40
N THR A 22 -9.50 9.50 7.77
CA THR A 22 -8.54 10.34 7.05
C THR A 22 -9.16 10.90 5.77
N GLU A 23 -8.52 11.90 5.17
CA GLU A 23 -8.91 12.40 3.84
C GLU A 23 -8.84 11.28 2.78
N ALA A 24 -7.75 10.51 2.75
CA ALA A 24 -7.60 9.39 1.83
C ALA A 24 -8.74 8.37 1.93
N ARG A 25 -9.17 8.02 3.15
CA ARG A 25 -10.32 7.14 3.37
C ARG A 25 -11.60 7.73 2.80
N ARG A 26 -11.91 9.00 3.11
CA ARG A 26 -13.12 9.67 2.60
C ARG A 26 -13.12 9.78 1.08
N THR A 27 -11.96 10.01 0.48
CA THR A 27 -11.80 10.02 -0.98
C THR A 27 -12.08 8.64 -1.58
N LEU A 28 -11.59 7.56 -0.97
CA LEU A 28 -11.88 6.20 -1.41
C LEU A 28 -13.38 5.87 -1.32
N GLU A 29 -14.01 6.23 -0.19
CA GLU A 29 -15.46 6.08 0.03
C GLU A 29 -16.26 6.84 -1.05
N GLN A 30 -15.88 8.09 -1.34
CA GLN A 30 -16.53 8.89 -2.39
C GLN A 30 -16.37 8.29 -3.78
N ILE A 31 -15.17 7.80 -4.14
CA ILE A 31 -14.95 7.14 -5.44
C ILE A 31 -15.81 5.89 -5.57
N ALA A 32 -15.91 5.08 -4.51
CA ALA A 32 -16.73 3.88 -4.52
C ALA A 32 -18.22 4.20 -4.75
N GLU A 33 -18.71 5.31 -4.18
CA GLU A 33 -20.06 5.83 -4.37
C GLU A 33 -20.26 6.40 -5.79
N ASP A 34 -19.39 7.31 -6.23
CA ASP A 34 -19.50 8.02 -7.52
C ASP A 34 -19.52 7.06 -8.71
N PHE A 35 -18.79 5.94 -8.60
CA PHE A 35 -18.72 4.92 -9.64
C PHE A 35 -19.65 3.74 -9.40
N ASP A 36 -20.51 3.78 -8.37
CA ASP A 36 -21.44 2.70 -7.99
C ASP A 36 -20.76 1.32 -7.97
N VAL A 37 -19.60 1.27 -7.29
CA VAL A 37 -18.76 0.06 -7.22
C VAL A 37 -19.49 -1.04 -6.43
N GLY A 38 -20.28 -0.65 -5.43
CA GLY A 38 -21.06 -1.57 -4.59
C GLY A 38 -22.06 -2.42 -5.38
N ALA A 39 -22.58 -1.93 -6.52
CA ALA A 39 -23.50 -2.66 -7.38
C ALA A 39 -22.81 -3.61 -8.38
N ARG A 40 -21.47 -3.67 -8.42
CA ARG A 40 -20.74 -4.51 -9.39
C ARG A 40 -20.68 -5.96 -8.94
N ASP A 41 -20.90 -6.88 -9.87
CA ASP A 41 -20.84 -8.32 -9.58
C ASP A 41 -19.42 -8.82 -9.28
N ARG A 42 -18.41 -8.17 -9.87
CA ARG A 42 -16.99 -8.47 -9.68
C ARG A 42 -16.17 -7.20 -9.69
N VAL A 43 -15.24 -7.09 -8.76
CA VAL A 43 -14.31 -5.95 -8.66
C VAL A 43 -12.90 -6.47 -8.41
N ILE A 44 -11.93 -5.97 -9.18
CA ILE A 44 -10.51 -6.22 -8.94
C ILE A 44 -9.88 -4.90 -8.47
N ILE A 45 -9.24 -4.93 -7.31
CA ILE A 45 -8.56 -3.79 -6.71
C ILE A 45 -7.06 -3.99 -6.84
N VAL A 46 -6.40 -3.01 -7.45
CA VAL A 46 -4.94 -2.93 -7.55
C VAL A 46 -4.50 -1.72 -6.72
N ASP A 47 -4.04 -1.97 -5.50
CA ASP A 47 -3.55 -0.92 -4.59
C ASP A 47 -2.04 -0.74 -4.76
N TYR A 48 -1.60 0.47 -5.11
CA TYR A 48 -0.20 0.74 -5.46
C TYR A 48 0.60 1.18 -4.25
N HIS A 49 1.67 0.45 -3.94
CA HIS A 49 2.58 0.74 -2.84
C HIS A 49 4.03 0.84 -3.31
N SER A 50 4.84 1.52 -2.51
CA SER A 50 6.28 1.49 -2.66
C SER A 50 6.94 1.45 -1.30
N CYS A 51 8.12 0.83 -1.27
CA CYS A 51 9.16 0.78 -0.23
C CYS A 51 9.58 -0.68 0.05
N LEU A 52 8.61 -1.58 0.23
CA LEU A 52 8.88 -2.93 0.75
C LEU A 52 9.34 -3.89 -0.35
N GLY A 53 10.22 -4.82 -0.01
CA GLY A 53 10.70 -5.86 -0.92
C GLY A 53 11.85 -5.43 -1.86
N PRO A 54 12.18 -6.25 -2.87
CA PRO A 54 13.29 -5.99 -3.78
C PRO A 54 13.04 -4.81 -4.72
N TYR A 55 14.12 -4.10 -5.07
CA TYR A 55 14.08 -2.89 -5.91
C TYR A 55 13.28 -3.09 -7.20
N GLY A 56 12.19 -2.33 -7.35
CA GLY A 56 11.36 -2.27 -8.55
C GLY A 56 10.58 -3.56 -8.88
N CYS A 57 10.59 -4.58 -8.01
CA CYS A 57 10.05 -5.90 -8.34
C CYS A 57 8.53 -5.92 -8.61
N GLY A 58 7.76 -5.17 -7.82
CA GLY A 58 6.30 -5.18 -7.91
C GLY A 58 5.72 -6.52 -7.46
N GLU A 59 5.94 -6.82 -6.18
CA GLU A 59 5.34 -7.97 -5.51
C GLU A 59 3.81 -7.80 -5.45
N LEU A 60 3.07 -8.87 -5.71
CA LEU A 60 1.61 -8.88 -5.56
C LEU A 60 1.28 -9.52 -4.23
N GLN A 61 0.79 -8.74 -3.28
CA GLN A 61 0.52 -9.17 -1.92
C GLN A 61 -1.00 -9.17 -1.69
N THR A 62 -1.58 -10.30 -1.29
CA THR A 62 -2.94 -10.35 -0.76
C THR A 62 -2.92 -10.10 0.73
N GLU A 63 -4.01 -9.60 1.30
CA GLU A 63 -4.08 -9.35 2.74
C GLU A 63 -4.83 -10.47 3.47
N GLU A 64 -4.69 -10.51 4.80
CA GLU A 64 -5.30 -11.57 5.61
C GLU A 64 -6.83 -11.49 5.62
N VAL A 65 -7.39 -10.28 5.51
CA VAL A 65 -8.85 -10.06 5.56
C VAL A 65 -9.59 -10.72 4.39
N SER A 66 -8.98 -10.75 3.19
CA SER A 66 -9.44 -11.52 2.04
C SER A 66 -9.49 -13.05 2.25
N GLY A 67 -8.80 -13.56 3.28
CA GLY A 67 -8.69 -14.98 3.56
C GLY A 67 -7.96 -15.78 2.48
N LEU A 68 -7.97 -17.11 2.62
CA LEU A 68 -7.38 -18.01 1.62
C LEU A 68 -8.15 -18.01 0.30
N ASP A 69 -9.48 -17.86 0.35
CA ASP A 69 -10.30 -17.82 -0.86
C ASP A 69 -9.98 -16.59 -1.73
N GLY A 70 -9.78 -15.42 -1.11
CA GLY A 70 -9.33 -14.22 -1.82
C GLY A 70 -7.92 -14.38 -2.39
N HIS A 71 -7.03 -15.04 -1.65
CA HIS A 71 -5.71 -15.41 -2.16
C HIS A 71 -5.78 -16.34 -3.38
N GLU A 72 -6.62 -17.37 -3.34
CA GLU A 72 -6.81 -18.29 -4.46
C GLU A 72 -7.39 -17.58 -5.71
N ARG A 73 -8.31 -16.63 -5.53
CA ARG A 73 -8.79 -15.77 -6.62
C ARG A 73 -7.66 -14.95 -7.22
N ALA A 74 -6.83 -14.32 -6.38
CA ALA A 74 -5.68 -13.54 -6.83
C ALA A 74 -4.66 -14.41 -7.59
N VAL A 75 -4.35 -15.62 -7.10
CA VAL A 75 -3.46 -16.57 -7.79
C VAL A 75 -4.03 -16.99 -9.15
N ARG A 76 -5.35 -17.18 -9.25
CA ARG A 76 -6.00 -17.52 -10.53
C ARG A 76 -5.88 -16.41 -11.56
N ILE A 77 -5.92 -15.15 -11.13
CA ILE A 77 -5.88 -13.98 -12.00
C ILE A 77 -4.44 -13.60 -12.35
N PHE A 78 -3.56 -13.50 -11.35
CA PHE A 78 -2.22 -12.94 -11.49
C PHE A 78 -1.11 -13.99 -11.53
N GLY A 79 -1.46 -15.27 -11.34
CA GLY A 79 -0.54 -16.39 -11.32
C GLY A 79 0.11 -16.62 -9.94
N PRO A 80 1.03 -17.59 -9.86
CA PRO A 80 1.63 -18.05 -8.59
C PRO A 80 2.58 -17.01 -7.95
N SER A 81 2.73 -15.83 -8.54
CA SER A 81 3.52 -14.73 -7.96
C SER A 81 2.77 -13.93 -6.90
N ALA A 82 1.46 -14.16 -6.73
CA ALA A 82 0.71 -13.58 -5.62
C ALA A 82 1.17 -14.22 -4.30
N THR A 83 1.47 -13.40 -3.31
CA THR A 83 1.95 -13.81 -1.98
C THR A 83 0.91 -13.52 -0.91
N SER A 84 0.98 -14.22 0.22
CA SER A 84 0.05 -14.06 1.34
C SER A 84 0.79 -14.04 2.67
N PRO A 85 0.48 -13.09 3.58
CA PRO A 85 0.94 -13.12 4.96
C PRO A 85 0.49 -14.38 5.70
N ILE A 86 -0.74 -14.87 5.44
CA ILE A 86 -1.28 -16.09 6.06
C ILE A 86 -0.40 -17.30 5.76
N LEU A 87 0.09 -17.39 4.52
CA LEU A 87 0.96 -18.48 4.06
C LEU A 87 2.45 -18.24 4.36
N GLY A 88 2.79 -17.07 4.92
CA GLY A 88 4.18 -16.68 5.17
C GLY A 88 5.01 -16.47 3.91
N THR A 89 4.36 -16.29 2.75
CA THR A 89 5.04 -16.10 1.45
C THR A 89 5.23 -14.62 1.10
N SER A 90 4.58 -13.72 1.83
CA SER A 90 4.64 -12.28 1.59
C SER A 90 5.74 -11.59 2.38
N ALA A 91 6.32 -10.53 1.80
CA ALA A 91 7.16 -9.61 2.57
C ALA A 91 6.37 -8.78 3.59
N ALA A 92 5.06 -8.66 3.40
CA ALA A 92 4.15 -7.97 4.32
C ALA A 92 3.81 -8.84 5.54
N THR A 93 3.53 -8.16 6.66
CA THR A 93 2.96 -8.78 7.85
C THR A 93 1.44 -8.57 7.85
N SER A 94 0.72 -9.36 8.63
CA SER A 94 -0.71 -9.15 8.85
C SER A 94 -0.99 -7.78 9.47
N LEU A 95 -1.90 -7.05 8.86
CA LEU A 95 -2.33 -5.72 9.27
C LEU A 95 -3.86 -5.69 9.40
N TYR A 96 -4.34 -4.73 10.18
CA TYR A 96 -5.77 -4.42 10.34
C TYR A 96 -6.02 -2.97 9.96
N GLY A 97 -7.24 -2.65 9.54
CA GLY A 97 -7.66 -1.33 9.09
C GLY A 97 -6.96 -0.90 7.80
N THR A 98 -6.80 -1.83 6.86
CA THR A 98 -6.20 -1.64 5.54
C THR A 98 -7.25 -1.19 4.52
N GLN A 99 -6.84 -1.01 3.25
CA GLN A 99 -7.82 -0.80 2.17
C GLN A 99 -8.62 -2.07 1.88
N ASP A 100 -8.02 -3.25 2.06
CA ASP A 100 -8.74 -4.51 1.84
C ASP A 100 -9.88 -4.69 2.85
N ASP A 101 -9.73 -4.23 4.11
CA ASP A 101 -10.82 -4.22 5.09
C ASP A 101 -12.05 -3.43 4.60
N PHE A 102 -11.82 -2.32 3.88
CA PHE A 102 -12.91 -1.53 3.31
C PHE A 102 -13.62 -2.29 2.18
N TRP A 103 -12.86 -2.90 1.27
CA TRP A 103 -13.40 -3.62 0.13
C TRP A 103 -14.10 -4.93 0.54
N GLU A 104 -13.54 -5.68 1.49
CA GLU A 104 -14.20 -6.85 2.06
C GLU A 104 -15.55 -6.47 2.69
N GLY A 105 -15.60 -5.39 3.47
CA GLY A 105 -16.86 -4.90 4.05
C GLY A 105 -17.89 -4.47 3.01
N ALA A 106 -17.45 -3.84 1.91
CA ALA A 106 -18.34 -3.33 0.87
C ALA A 106 -18.80 -4.40 -0.14
N LEU A 107 -17.95 -5.38 -0.43
CA LEU A 107 -18.11 -6.28 -1.57
C LEU A 107 -18.09 -7.76 -1.21
N GLY A 108 -17.46 -8.14 -0.10
CA GLY A 108 -17.26 -9.54 0.30
C GLY A 108 -16.55 -10.33 -0.80
N ASP A 109 -17.02 -11.55 -1.07
CA ASP A 109 -16.45 -12.47 -2.06
C ASP A 109 -16.41 -11.97 -3.51
N ARG A 110 -17.14 -10.88 -3.83
CA ARG A 110 -17.15 -10.25 -5.16
C ARG A 110 -15.85 -9.50 -5.47
N HIS A 111 -15.02 -9.22 -4.47
CA HIS A 111 -13.78 -8.50 -4.67
C HIS A 111 -12.56 -9.43 -4.76
N THR A 112 -11.56 -9.02 -5.51
CA THR A 112 -10.20 -9.55 -5.45
C THR A 112 -9.24 -8.40 -5.24
N TYR A 113 -8.51 -8.41 -4.13
CA TYR A 113 -7.56 -7.37 -3.79
C TYR A 113 -6.13 -7.84 -3.95
N ILE A 114 -5.29 -6.99 -4.54
CA ILE A 114 -3.84 -7.09 -4.44
C ILE A 114 -3.25 -5.73 -4.08
N CYS A 115 -2.28 -5.74 -3.18
CA CYS A 115 -1.30 -4.68 -3.05
C CYS A 115 -0.16 -4.98 -4.03
N LEU A 116 0.13 -4.02 -4.91
CA LEU A 116 1.25 -4.05 -5.83
C LEU A 116 2.39 -3.20 -5.27
N GLU A 117 3.35 -3.88 -4.63
CA GLU A 117 4.37 -3.28 -3.79
C GLU A 117 5.74 -3.23 -4.49
N TYR A 118 6.29 -2.03 -4.64
CA TYR A 118 7.56 -1.80 -5.30
C TYR A 118 8.67 -1.45 -4.32
N GLY A 119 9.63 -2.36 -4.15
CA GLY A 119 10.80 -2.11 -3.31
C GLY A 119 11.62 -0.91 -3.78
N THR A 120 12.23 -0.20 -2.82
CA THR A 120 13.07 0.98 -3.10
C THR A 120 14.43 0.90 -2.42
N TYR A 121 14.51 1.12 -1.11
CA TYR A 121 15.76 1.09 -0.35
C TYR A 121 15.66 0.09 0.79
N SER A 122 16.78 -0.16 1.45
CA SER A 122 16.80 -1.09 2.58
C SER A 122 15.87 -0.63 3.71
N PRO A 123 15.32 -1.55 4.51
CA PRO A 123 14.46 -1.21 5.64
C PRO A 123 15.07 -0.18 6.61
N GLU A 124 16.39 -0.18 6.77
CA GLU A 124 17.13 0.77 7.61
C GLU A 124 17.05 2.20 7.07
N VAL A 125 17.25 2.38 5.76
CA VAL A 125 17.16 3.70 5.10
C VAL A 125 15.75 4.26 5.20
N LEU A 126 14.75 3.40 4.96
CA LEU A 126 13.34 3.76 5.06
C LEU A 126 12.94 4.12 6.49
N ALA A 127 13.40 3.34 7.47
CA ALA A 127 13.13 3.59 8.89
C ALA A 127 13.83 4.85 9.41
N GLU A 128 15.02 5.20 8.90
CA GLU A 128 15.69 6.46 9.23
C GLU A 128 14.94 7.67 8.65
N GLY A 129 14.50 7.59 7.38
CA GLY A 129 13.69 8.64 6.76
C GLY A 129 12.42 8.95 7.55
N ARG A 130 11.63 7.91 7.87
CA ARG A 130 10.41 8.06 8.68
C ARG A 130 10.67 8.66 10.06
N ARG A 131 11.76 8.24 10.73
CA ARG A 131 12.13 8.80 12.05
C ARG A 131 12.46 10.29 11.97
N LYS A 132 13.21 10.71 10.94
CA LYS A 132 13.53 12.14 10.74
C LYS A 132 12.30 12.97 10.42
N GLU A 133 11.42 12.46 9.56
CA GLU A 133 10.17 13.14 9.24
C GLU A 133 9.26 13.26 10.48
N GLN A 134 9.10 12.18 11.24
CA GLN A 134 8.32 12.22 12.48
C GLN A 134 8.90 13.21 13.49
N TRP A 135 10.22 13.21 13.66
CA TRP A 135 10.88 14.17 14.55
C TRP A 135 10.60 15.62 14.12
N LEU A 136 10.64 15.89 12.81
CA LEU A 136 10.31 17.21 12.27
C LEU A 136 8.85 17.58 12.59
N PHE A 137 7.91 16.66 12.37
CA PHE A 137 6.49 16.87 12.66
C PHE A 137 6.23 17.17 14.14
N VAL A 138 6.83 16.39 15.05
CA VAL A 138 6.59 16.51 16.50
C VAL A 138 7.32 17.69 17.12
N HIS A 139 8.60 17.89 16.78
CA HIS A 139 9.46 18.82 17.51
C HIS A 139 9.69 20.15 16.80
N ARG A 140 9.43 20.22 15.49
CA ARG A 140 9.68 21.40 14.64
C ARG A 140 8.45 21.87 13.85
N PRO A 141 7.22 21.90 14.41
CA PRO A 141 6.03 22.28 13.65
C PRO A 141 6.09 23.72 13.11
N GLN A 142 6.85 24.61 13.76
CA GLN A 142 7.04 26.00 13.35
C GLN A 142 8.08 26.18 12.23
N ASP A 143 8.92 25.18 11.95
CA ASP A 143 10.06 25.31 11.02
C ASP A 143 9.62 25.34 9.54
N GLY A 144 8.30 25.31 9.27
CA GLY A 144 7.70 25.63 7.98
C GLY A 144 8.39 24.97 6.78
N ASP A 145 8.90 25.78 5.86
CA ASP A 145 9.67 25.35 4.68
C ASP A 145 11.17 25.67 4.80
N SER A 146 11.73 25.54 6.01
CA SER A 146 13.17 25.71 6.23
C SER A 146 14.00 24.77 5.33
N GLU A 147 15.28 25.11 5.13
CA GLU A 147 16.21 24.26 4.37
C GLU A 147 16.29 22.84 4.95
N LEU A 148 16.31 22.71 6.28
CA LEU A 148 16.31 21.42 6.97
C LEU A 148 15.01 20.64 6.71
N THR A 149 13.85 21.30 6.84
CA THR A 149 12.54 20.70 6.54
C THR A 149 12.51 20.15 5.12
N ARG A 150 12.93 20.97 4.14
CA ARG A 150 13.00 20.57 2.72
C ARG A 150 13.95 19.40 2.51
N ALA A 151 15.13 19.43 3.12
CA ALA A 151 16.10 18.35 3.00
C ALA A 151 15.53 17.02 3.52
N ILE A 152 14.88 17.02 4.69
CA ILE A 152 14.28 15.81 5.28
C ILE A 152 13.10 15.32 4.43
N ARG A 153 12.20 16.20 4.00
CA ARG A 153 11.04 15.84 3.17
C ARG A 153 11.47 15.29 1.80
N ASN A 154 12.47 15.92 1.17
CA ASN A 154 13.01 15.45 -0.10
C ASN A 154 13.70 14.10 0.04
N ALA A 155 14.50 13.90 1.09
CA ALA A 155 15.12 12.61 1.35
C ALA A 155 14.08 11.50 1.57
N THR A 156 13.05 11.78 2.38
CA THR A 156 11.97 10.82 2.66
C THR A 156 11.16 10.51 1.40
N LYS A 157 10.82 11.52 0.60
CA LYS A 157 10.17 11.34 -0.70
C LYS A 157 11.01 10.50 -1.66
N ASN A 158 12.32 10.78 -1.75
CA ASN A 158 13.21 10.01 -2.60
C ASN A 158 13.37 8.56 -2.13
N ASN A 159 13.29 8.32 -0.83
CA ASN A 159 13.29 6.97 -0.27
C ASN A 159 12.06 6.15 -0.70
N SER A 160 10.88 6.76 -0.80
CA SER A 160 9.66 6.09 -1.28
C SER A 160 9.50 6.14 -2.80
N TYR A 161 10.21 7.06 -3.47
CA TYR A 161 10.19 7.22 -4.92
C TYR A 161 11.60 7.59 -5.41
N PRO A 162 12.47 6.62 -5.74
CA PRO A 162 13.90 6.82 -6.01
C PRO A 162 14.27 7.81 -7.12
N GLN A 163 13.30 8.33 -7.89
CA GLN A 163 13.49 9.19 -9.07
C GLN A 163 14.37 8.60 -10.18
N ARG A 164 14.81 7.35 -10.06
CA ARG A 164 15.66 6.69 -11.05
C ARG A 164 14.83 6.15 -12.21
N MET A 165 15.34 6.33 -13.43
CA MET A 165 14.64 5.89 -14.64
C MET A 165 14.48 4.37 -14.69
N ASP A 166 15.51 3.62 -14.28
CA ASP A 166 15.46 2.15 -14.19
C ASP A 166 14.27 1.65 -13.36
N TRP A 167 14.05 2.23 -12.18
CA TRP A 167 12.93 1.89 -11.31
C TRP A 167 11.58 2.26 -11.93
N LYS A 168 11.47 3.45 -12.54
CA LYS A 168 10.24 3.91 -13.19
C LYS A 168 9.86 3.00 -14.35
N GLU A 169 10.83 2.53 -15.13
CA GLU A 169 10.61 1.56 -16.21
C GLU A 169 10.11 0.23 -15.68
N MET A 170 10.72 -0.29 -14.59
CA MET A 170 10.26 -1.52 -13.93
C MET A 170 8.83 -1.38 -13.42
N VAL A 171 8.50 -0.26 -12.76
CA VAL A 171 7.15 0.05 -12.30
C VAL A 171 6.17 0.05 -13.45
N ALA A 172 6.44 0.83 -14.51
CA ALA A 172 5.55 0.95 -15.65
C ALA A 172 5.32 -0.40 -16.34
N TRP A 173 6.38 -1.19 -16.55
CA TRP A 173 6.28 -2.50 -17.19
C TRP A 173 5.46 -3.48 -16.35
N ARG A 174 5.76 -3.59 -15.05
CA ARG A 174 5.05 -4.50 -14.15
C ARG A 174 3.59 -4.09 -13.98
N SER A 175 3.31 -2.78 -13.87
CA SER A 175 1.94 -2.24 -13.81
C SER A 175 1.14 -2.63 -15.04
N HIS A 176 1.75 -2.50 -16.23
CA HIS A 176 1.11 -2.89 -17.48
C HIS A 176 0.76 -4.38 -17.52
N MET A 177 1.65 -5.25 -17.06
CA MET A 177 1.38 -6.69 -16.97
C MET A 177 0.20 -6.98 -16.03
N VAL A 178 0.19 -6.37 -14.84
CA VAL A 178 -0.86 -6.57 -13.83
C VAL A 178 -2.21 -6.09 -14.34
N HIS A 179 -2.27 -4.90 -14.94
CA HIS A 179 -3.50 -4.38 -15.54
C HIS A 179 -4.04 -5.27 -16.65
N ARG A 180 -3.16 -5.83 -17.50
CA ARG A 180 -3.58 -6.78 -18.54
C ARG A 180 -4.17 -8.05 -17.95
N GLN A 181 -3.51 -8.65 -16.96
CA GLN A 181 -4.02 -9.83 -16.27
C GLN A 181 -5.39 -9.57 -15.61
N ALA A 182 -5.54 -8.42 -14.95
CA ALA A 182 -6.81 -8.01 -14.35
C ALA A 182 -7.94 -7.86 -15.39
N LEU A 183 -7.66 -7.22 -16.53
CA LEU A 183 -8.64 -7.04 -17.59
C LEU A 183 -9.03 -8.37 -18.25
N GLU A 184 -8.05 -9.25 -18.51
CA GLU A 184 -8.29 -10.58 -19.08
C GLU A 184 -9.19 -11.43 -18.19
N ALA A 185 -9.09 -11.31 -16.86
CA ALA A 185 -9.95 -12.03 -15.91
C ALA A 185 -11.44 -11.68 -15.97
N PHE A 186 -11.83 -10.55 -16.56
CA PHE A 186 -13.24 -10.22 -16.80
C PHE A 186 -13.79 -10.83 -18.09
N THR A 187 -12.93 -11.38 -18.95
CA THR A 187 -13.33 -11.99 -20.24
C THR A 187 -13.55 -13.49 -20.16
N THR A 188 -13.20 -14.10 -19.03
CA THR A 188 -13.28 -15.53 -18.71
C THR A 188 -14.36 -15.84 -17.69
#